data_AF-A0AAV8WN38-F1
#
_entry.id   AF-A0AAV8WN38-F1
#
_cell.length_a   1.000
_cell.length_b   1.000
_cell.length_c   1.000
_cell.angle_alpha   90.00
_cell.angle_beta   90.00
_cell.angle_gamma   90.00
#
_symmetry.space_group_name_H-M   'P 1'
#
loop_
_entity.id
_entity.type
_entity.pdbx_description
1 polymer ?
#
loop_
_entity_poly.entity_id
_entity_poly.type
_entity_poly.pdbx_seq_one_letter_code
_entity_poly.pdbx_strand_id
1 'polypeptide(L)'
;MYISVQYGCESKLYNPEDPKDAELLRSMLDDDNEMDYQDKLLESDSDFEIEEGETGTNEIEIREESSDTEQSAESSSDENELYFFIGTDKVTKWTKQFKISRIRSHNIVTQIAGEKGAAREANSPIETWSCFITDDMLNLIVTWTNQKIESVSHKFQRERETKLTDIVEMRAFLTLLYLAGVLQSNISLEELWSTDGHGVEFF
;
A
#
# COMPACT_ATOMS: atom_id res chain seq x y z
N MET A 1 15.61 -29.87 -24.95
CA MET A 1 15.86 -28.91 -23.83
C MET A 1 14.51 -28.45 -23.31
N TYR A 2 14.10 -28.72 -22.07
CA TYR A 2 12.70 -28.48 -21.64
C TYR A 2 12.49 -27.07 -21.07
N ILE A 3 11.31 -26.50 -21.31
CA ILE A 3 10.85 -25.21 -20.79
C ILE A 3 9.84 -25.49 -19.67
N SER A 4 10.09 -24.95 -18.47
CA SER A 4 9.16 -25.05 -17.35
C SER A 4 8.25 -23.83 -17.32
N VAL A 5 6.94 -24.03 -17.33
CA VAL A 5 5.93 -22.96 -17.16
C VAL A 5 5.21 -23.19 -15.83
N GLN A 6 5.10 -22.13 -15.03
CA GLN A 6 4.47 -22.14 -13.70
C GLN A 6 3.00 -21.71 -13.80
N TYR A 7 2.10 -22.51 -13.22
CA TYR A 7 0.68 -22.20 -13.09
C TYR A 7 0.30 -22.30 -11.61
N GLY A 8 0.38 -21.18 -10.88
CA GLY A 8 0.13 -21.16 -9.44
C GLY A 8 1.12 -22.05 -8.67
N CYS A 9 0.63 -23.08 -7.99
CA CYS A 9 1.45 -24.07 -7.27
C CYS A 9 1.93 -25.26 -8.13
N GLU A 10 1.58 -25.34 -9.41
CA GLU A 10 1.97 -26.45 -10.29
C GLU A 10 2.95 -26.00 -11.39
N SER A 11 3.99 -26.80 -11.63
CA SER A 11 4.93 -26.59 -12.72
C SER A 11 4.77 -27.65 -13.80
N LYS A 12 4.59 -27.26 -15.06
CA LYS A 12 4.56 -28.16 -16.22
C LYS A 12 5.77 -27.93 -17.12
N LEU A 13 6.34 -29.03 -17.63
CA LEU A 13 7.48 -29.04 -18.53
C LEU A 13 7.03 -29.26 -19.96
N TYR A 14 7.50 -28.42 -20.87
CA TYR A 14 7.21 -28.45 -22.30
C TYR A 14 8.48 -28.69 -23.09
N ASN A 15 8.41 -29.51 -24.13
CA ASN A 15 9.53 -29.76 -25.03
C ASN A 15 9.41 -28.88 -26.29
N PRO A 16 10.25 -27.85 -26.47
CA PRO A 16 10.23 -26.99 -27.67
C PRO A 16 10.57 -27.73 -28.97
N GLU A 17 11.08 -28.97 -28.89
CA GLU A 17 11.33 -29.82 -30.07
C GLU A 17 10.06 -30.60 -30.50
N ASP A 18 9.04 -30.70 -29.65
CA ASP A 18 7.74 -31.26 -30.02
C ASP A 18 6.89 -30.16 -30.66
N PRO A 19 6.41 -30.32 -31.90
CA PRO A 19 5.62 -29.30 -32.60
C PRO A 19 4.35 -28.90 -31.85
N LYS A 20 3.74 -29.80 -31.05
CA LYS A 20 2.53 -29.47 -30.26
C LYS A 20 2.84 -28.55 -29.08
N ASP A 21 3.92 -28.84 -28.38
CA ASP A 21 4.38 -28.03 -27.24
C ASP A 21 4.90 -26.67 -27.73
N ALA A 22 5.57 -26.62 -28.88
CA ALA A 22 6.05 -25.38 -29.48
C ALA A 22 4.92 -24.45 -29.93
N GLU A 23 3.83 -25.00 -30.47
CA GLU A 23 2.64 -24.22 -30.87
C GLU A 23 1.88 -23.70 -29.65
N LEU A 24 1.75 -24.53 -28.60
CA LEU A 24 1.12 -24.14 -27.34
C LEU A 24 1.91 -23.03 -26.61
N LEU A 25 3.24 -23.10 -26.62
CA LEU A 25 4.10 -22.05 -26.06
C LEU A 25 3.97 -20.73 -26.83
N ARG A 26 3.77 -20.77 -28.16
CA ARG A 26 3.54 -19.56 -28.97
C ARG A 26 2.19 -18.92 -28.67
N SER A 27 1.12 -19.72 -28.61
CA SER A 27 -0.20 -19.19 -28.27
C SER A 27 -0.24 -18.53 -26.88
N MET A 28 0.55 -19.02 -25.93
CA MET A 28 0.66 -18.42 -24.60
C MET A 28 1.39 -17.06 -24.59
N LEU A 29 2.24 -16.79 -25.58
CA LEU A 29 2.95 -15.51 -25.71
C LEU A 29 2.16 -14.48 -26.52
N ASP A 30 1.19 -14.92 -27.33
CA ASP A 30 0.39 -14.07 -28.20
C ASP A 30 -0.85 -13.47 -27.48
N ASP A 31 -1.22 -13.96 -26.29
CA ASP A 31 -2.33 -13.46 -25.46
C ASP A 31 -1.99 -12.20 -24.63
N ASP A 32 -0.75 -11.70 -24.70
CA ASP A 32 -0.31 -10.48 -23.97
C ASP A 32 -0.54 -9.17 -24.75
N ASN A 33 -1.16 -9.22 -25.94
CA ASN A 33 -1.58 -8.01 -26.65
C ASN A 33 -3.06 -7.69 -26.36
N GLU A 34 -3.23 -6.70 -25.49
CA GLU A 34 -4.47 -5.90 -25.26
C GLU A 34 -5.47 -6.48 -24.25
N MET A 35 -5.14 -6.38 -22.96
CA MET A 35 -6.13 -6.42 -21.89
C MET A 35 -5.82 -5.39 -20.80
N ASP A 36 -6.77 -4.46 -20.64
CA ASP A 36 -6.81 -3.35 -19.68
C ASP A 36 -6.70 -3.86 -18.24
N TYR A 37 -5.52 -3.71 -17.62
CA TYR A 37 -5.22 -4.13 -16.25
C TYR A 37 -5.78 -3.11 -15.25
N GLN A 38 -7.11 -3.06 -15.12
CA GLN A 38 -7.72 -2.21 -14.11
C GLN A 38 -9.03 -2.75 -13.55
N ASP A 39 -9.17 -4.07 -13.31
CA ASP A 39 -10.34 -4.57 -12.55
C ASP A 39 -10.27 -5.97 -11.91
N LYS A 40 -9.10 -6.49 -11.52
CA LYS A 40 -9.01 -7.87 -10.94
C LYS A 40 -8.14 -8.04 -9.69
N LEU A 41 -7.99 -6.99 -8.88
CA LEU A 41 -7.20 -7.05 -7.64
C LEU A 41 -8.02 -7.25 -6.36
N LEU A 42 -9.24 -7.79 -6.48
CA LEU A 42 -10.11 -8.11 -5.36
C LEU A 42 -10.71 -9.50 -5.56
N GLU A 43 -9.98 -10.54 -5.19
CA GLU A 43 -10.49 -11.82 -4.67
C GLU A 43 -9.34 -12.84 -4.65
N SER A 44 -8.53 -12.77 -3.59
CA SER A 44 -7.74 -13.93 -3.16
C SER A 44 -7.75 -13.94 -1.64
N ASP A 45 -8.85 -14.44 -1.09
CA ASP A 45 -8.91 -14.91 0.29
C ASP A 45 -7.95 -16.09 0.41
N SER A 46 -6.72 -15.78 0.78
CA SER A 46 -5.75 -16.75 1.25
C SER A 46 -5.91 -16.84 2.77
N ASP A 47 -6.55 -17.92 3.21
CA ASP A 47 -6.60 -18.33 4.61
C ASP A 47 -5.16 -18.51 5.12
N PHE A 48 -4.73 -17.58 5.98
CA PHE A 48 -3.45 -17.64 6.66
C PHE A 48 -3.70 -17.93 8.13
N GLU A 49 -3.58 -19.20 8.51
CA GLU A 49 -3.53 -19.63 9.91
C GLU A 49 -2.19 -19.23 10.51
N ILE A 50 -2.14 -18.23 11.42
CA ILE A 50 -1.01 -18.05 12.34
C ILE A 50 -1.50 -17.66 13.75
N GLU A 51 -1.25 -18.62 14.65
CA GLU A 51 -0.68 -18.56 16.00
C GLU A 51 -1.16 -17.48 17.00
N GLU A 52 -1.80 -17.97 18.06
CA GLU A 52 -2.25 -17.23 19.24
C GLU A 52 -1.09 -16.50 19.95
N GLY A 53 -1.19 -15.17 20.07
CA GLY A 53 -0.21 -14.35 20.77
C GLY A 53 -0.81 -13.08 21.36
N GLU A 54 -1.10 -13.15 22.66
CA GLU A 54 -1.30 -12.09 23.66
C GLU A 54 -2.35 -10.98 23.44
N THR A 55 -3.40 -11.10 24.25
CA THR A 55 -4.51 -10.17 24.48
C THR A 55 -4.06 -8.81 25.02
N GLY A 56 -4.07 -7.78 24.17
CA GLY A 56 -4.12 -6.38 24.59
C GLY A 56 -5.56 -5.92 24.72
N THR A 57 -6.11 -5.95 25.94
CA THR A 57 -7.46 -5.48 26.26
C THR A 57 -7.54 -3.95 26.17
N ASN A 58 -8.04 -3.42 25.06
CA ASN A 58 -8.51 -2.03 25.01
C ASN A 58 -9.98 -2.01 25.41
N GLU A 59 -10.23 -1.80 26.71
CA GLU A 59 -11.55 -1.54 27.26
C GLU A 59 -12.10 -0.24 26.66
N ILE A 60 -13.22 -0.35 25.95
CA ILE A 60 -14.00 0.81 25.48
C ILE A 60 -14.80 1.31 26.68
N GLU A 61 -14.40 2.42 27.28
CA GLU A 61 -15.17 3.09 28.33
C GLU A 61 -16.51 3.58 27.77
N ILE A 62 -17.61 2.92 28.18
CA ILE A 62 -18.97 3.39 27.92
C ILE A 62 -19.27 4.46 28.97
N ARG A 63 -19.38 5.71 28.53
CA ARG A 63 -19.73 6.86 29.38
C ARG A 63 -21.21 6.77 29.79
N GLU A 64 -21.46 6.50 31.07
CA GLU A 64 -22.81 6.56 31.65
C GLU A 64 -23.20 8.03 31.92
N GLU A 65 -24.19 8.54 31.20
CA GLU A 65 -24.80 9.84 31.48
C GLU A 65 -26.00 9.62 32.42
N SER A 66 -25.84 9.98 33.70
CA SER A 66 -26.92 9.92 34.69
C SER A 66 -27.92 11.05 34.44
N SER A 67 -29.12 10.72 33.95
CA SER A 67 -30.24 11.66 33.93
C SER A 67 -31.02 11.52 35.23
N ASP A 68 -30.91 12.53 36.09
CA ASP A 68 -31.61 12.62 37.38
C ASP A 68 -33.13 12.51 37.22
N THR A 69 -33.75 11.75 38.13
CA THR A 69 -35.18 11.47 38.24
C THR A 69 -35.80 12.34 39.33
N GLU A 70 -36.93 12.98 39.06
CA GLU A 70 -37.85 13.51 40.08
C GLU A 70 -39.25 12.91 39.85
N GLN A 71 -39.81 12.33 40.92
CA GLN A 71 -41.06 11.55 41.05
C GLN A 71 -42.31 12.32 40.56
N SER A 72 -43.47 11.74 40.22
CA SER A 72 -44.29 10.80 41.02
C SER A 72 -45.59 10.47 40.25
N ALA A 73 -46.08 9.23 40.29
CA ALA A 73 -47.48 8.85 40.54
C ALA A 73 -47.76 7.38 40.19
N GLU A 74 -48.00 6.62 41.26
CA GLU A 74 -49.07 5.63 41.43
C GLU A 74 -49.07 4.30 40.63
N SER A 75 -49.26 3.23 41.39
CA SER A 75 -49.08 1.84 41.04
C SER A 75 -50.26 1.28 40.26
N SER A 76 -50.02 0.71 39.09
CA SER A 76 -50.85 -0.37 38.54
C SER A 76 -49.96 -1.35 37.79
N SER A 77 -49.90 -2.57 38.30
CA SER A 77 -49.26 -3.72 37.68
C SER A 77 -49.85 -3.95 36.29
N ASP A 78 -49.07 -3.71 35.24
CA ASP A 78 -49.23 -4.37 33.95
C ASP A 78 -47.90 -4.31 33.20
N GLU A 79 -47.72 -5.32 32.38
CA GLU A 79 -46.49 -5.88 31.84
C GLU A 79 -45.55 -4.84 31.19
N ASN A 80 -44.24 -5.13 31.20
CA ASN A 80 -43.19 -4.36 30.51
C ASN A 80 -43.47 -4.19 29.00
N GLU A 81 -44.38 -3.29 28.63
CA GLU A 81 -44.55 -2.80 27.28
C GLU A 81 -43.33 -1.95 26.96
N LEU A 82 -42.37 -2.53 26.25
CA LEU A 82 -41.28 -1.78 25.64
C LEU A 82 -41.90 -0.68 24.78
N TYR A 83 -41.84 0.58 25.21
CA TYR A 83 -42.31 1.72 24.42
C TYR A 83 -41.56 1.72 23.08
N PHE A 84 -42.28 1.42 22.00
CA PHE A 84 -41.77 1.53 20.64
C PHE A 84 -42.55 2.60 19.87
N PHE A 85 -41.82 3.42 19.13
CA PHE A 85 -42.40 4.39 18.21
C PHE A 85 -42.47 3.76 16.82
N ILE A 86 -43.61 3.89 16.16
CA ILE A 86 -43.77 3.42 14.79
C ILE A 86 -43.44 4.58 13.83
N GLY A 87 -42.58 4.31 12.85
CA GLY A 87 -42.23 5.24 11.79
C GLY A 87 -43.43 5.65 10.93
N THR A 88 -43.30 6.73 10.18
CA THR A 88 -44.36 7.21 9.26
C THR A 88 -44.72 6.20 8.17
N ASP A 89 -43.79 5.30 7.86
CA ASP A 89 -43.95 4.13 6.99
C ASP A 89 -44.86 3.04 7.59
N LYS A 90 -45.23 3.15 8.86
CA LYS A 90 -45.98 2.16 9.66
C LYS A 90 -45.31 0.80 9.80
N VAL A 91 -44.04 0.67 9.38
CA VAL A 91 -43.30 -0.59 9.34
C VAL A 91 -42.11 -0.54 10.29
N THR A 92 -41.38 0.57 10.32
CA THR A 92 -40.17 0.68 11.14
C THR A 92 -40.54 0.91 12.61
N LYS A 93 -40.01 0.09 13.52
CA LYS A 93 -40.18 0.25 14.97
C LYS A 93 -38.89 0.77 15.61
N TRP A 94 -38.98 1.92 16.24
CA TRP A 94 -37.89 2.54 17.00
C TRP A 94 -38.09 2.27 18.49
N THR A 95 -37.08 1.76 19.16
CA THR A 95 -37.09 1.62 20.63
C THR A 95 -35.91 2.40 21.21
N LYS A 96 -36.13 3.05 22.36
CA LYS A 96 -35.08 3.78 23.07
C LYS A 96 -34.15 2.84 23.85
N GLN A 97 -34.57 1.60 24.08
CA GLN A 97 -33.77 0.58 24.76
C GLN A 97 -32.84 -0.09 23.75
N PHE A 98 -31.55 0.23 23.86
CA PHE A 98 -30.52 -0.48 23.12
C PHE A 98 -30.34 -1.88 23.71
N LYS A 99 -30.61 -2.91 22.92
CA LYS A 99 -30.25 -4.29 23.28
C LYS A 99 -28.81 -4.52 22.86
N ILE A 100 -27.93 -4.84 23.80
CA ILE A 100 -26.56 -5.26 23.49
C ILE A 100 -26.65 -6.57 22.70
N SER A 101 -26.53 -6.47 21.38
CA SER A 101 -26.47 -7.61 20.48
C SER A 101 -25.02 -7.86 20.12
N ARG A 102 -24.63 -9.13 20.04
CA ARG A 102 -23.33 -9.51 19.49
C ARG A 102 -23.19 -8.92 18.09
N ILE A 103 -22.10 -8.20 17.86
CA ILE A 103 -21.72 -7.73 16.53
C ILE A 103 -21.47 -8.97 15.67
N ARG A 104 -22.01 -9.00 14.45
CA ARG A 104 -21.78 -10.13 13.52
C ARG A 104 -20.27 -10.26 13.28
N SER A 105 -19.76 -11.48 13.17
CA SER A 105 -18.32 -11.72 13.00
C SER A 105 -17.71 -10.94 11.83
N HIS A 106 -18.41 -10.85 10.70
CA HIS A 106 -17.98 -10.08 9.52
C HIS A 106 -18.02 -8.56 9.70
N ASN A 107 -18.65 -8.04 10.77
CA ASN A 107 -18.68 -6.61 11.10
C ASN A 107 -17.61 -6.23 12.14
N ILE A 108 -16.85 -7.20 12.63
CA ILE A 108 -15.74 -6.93 13.53
C ILE A 108 -14.57 -6.47 12.66
N VAL A 109 -14.23 -5.19 12.74
CA VAL A 109 -13.02 -4.67 12.11
C VAL A 109 -11.82 -5.21 12.89
N THR A 110 -11.16 -6.22 12.33
CA THR A 110 -10.01 -6.90 12.96
C THR A 110 -8.67 -6.23 12.63
N GLN A 111 -8.58 -5.60 11.46
CA GLN A 111 -7.39 -4.87 11.04
C GLN A 111 -7.69 -3.38 10.98
N ILE A 112 -7.00 -2.62 11.82
CA ILE A 112 -7.01 -1.16 11.77
C ILE A 112 -6.01 -0.74 10.69
N ALA A 113 -6.38 0.22 9.86
CA ALA A 113 -5.47 0.82 8.89
C ALA A 113 -4.33 1.53 9.65
N GLY A 114 -3.10 1.10 9.43
CA GLY A 114 -1.93 1.63 10.10
C GLY A 114 -0.64 1.02 9.55
N GLU A 115 0.47 1.64 9.90
CA GLU A 115 1.81 1.19 9.55
C GLU A 115 2.15 -0.17 10.20
N LYS A 116 2.76 -1.05 9.40
CA LYS A 116 3.10 -2.42 9.80
C LYS A 116 4.62 -2.63 9.72
N GLY A 117 5.14 -3.51 10.57
CA GLY A 117 6.55 -3.93 10.54
C GLY A 117 7.52 -2.76 10.72
N ALA A 118 8.59 -2.73 9.93
CA ALA A 118 9.66 -1.72 10.03
C ALA A 118 9.17 -0.27 9.88
N ALA A 119 8.07 -0.04 9.15
CA ALA A 119 7.48 1.28 9.01
C ALA A 119 6.87 1.83 10.31
N ARG A 120 6.51 0.95 11.26
CA ARG A 120 6.00 1.33 12.59
C ARG A 120 7.08 1.88 13.51
N GLU A 121 8.31 1.45 13.31
CA GLU A 121 9.45 1.86 14.13
C GLU A 121 10.16 3.10 13.58
N ALA A 122 9.84 3.50 12.35
CA ALA A 122 10.40 4.69 11.71
C ALA A 122 9.82 5.97 12.33
N ASN A 123 10.65 6.70 13.08
CA ASN A 123 10.24 7.93 13.78
C ASN A 123 10.76 9.21 13.09
N SER A 124 11.59 9.05 12.07
CA SER A 124 12.17 10.15 11.30
C SER A 124 11.82 10.04 9.81
N PRO A 125 11.60 11.16 9.08
CA PRO A 125 11.32 11.13 7.66
C PRO A 125 12.35 10.36 6.83
N ILE A 126 13.62 10.37 7.25
CA ILE A 126 14.69 9.62 6.57
C ILE A 126 14.58 8.12 6.79
N GLU A 127 14.15 7.69 7.98
CA GLU A 127 13.92 6.28 8.31
C GLU A 127 12.72 5.76 7.54
N THR A 128 11.63 6.54 7.51
CA THR A 128 10.44 6.25 6.72
C THR A 128 10.77 6.16 5.23
N TRP A 129 11.59 7.09 4.71
CA TRP A 129 12.05 7.04 3.32
C TRP A 129 12.86 5.77 3.02
N SER A 130 13.72 5.36 3.96
CA SER A 130 14.53 4.14 3.82
C SER A 130 13.69 2.86 3.84
N CYS A 131 12.45 2.90 4.33
CA CYS A 131 11.50 1.79 4.20
C CYS A 131 10.99 1.61 2.76
N PHE A 132 10.92 2.70 1.97
CA PHE A 132 10.49 2.65 0.57
C PHE A 132 11.65 2.36 -0.38
N ILE A 133 12.80 2.99 -0.13
CA ILE A 133 14.01 2.84 -0.94
C ILE A 133 15.10 2.29 -0.03
N THR A 134 15.31 0.98 -0.12
CA THR A 134 16.30 0.29 0.71
C THR A 134 17.72 0.48 0.16
N ASP A 135 18.71 0.27 1.03
CA ASP A 135 20.12 0.33 0.63
C ASP A 135 20.46 -0.70 -0.44
N ASP A 136 19.84 -1.87 -0.42
CA ASP A 136 20.02 -2.90 -1.44
C ASP A 136 19.54 -2.42 -2.82
N MET A 137 18.40 -1.72 -2.87
CA MET A 137 17.90 -1.12 -4.11
C MET A 137 18.86 -0.04 -4.62
N LEU A 138 19.38 0.83 -3.73
CA LEU A 138 20.36 1.84 -4.11
C LEU A 138 21.66 1.21 -4.63
N ASN A 139 22.16 0.20 -3.95
CA ASN A 139 23.36 -0.54 -4.35
C ASN A 139 23.18 -1.19 -5.74
N LEU A 140 22.00 -1.75 -6.00
CA LEU A 140 21.68 -2.32 -7.31
C LEU A 140 21.71 -1.24 -8.39
N ILE A 141 21.09 -0.08 -8.16
CA ILE A 141 21.08 1.05 -9.11
C ILE A 141 22.51 1.55 -9.36
N VAL A 142 23.32 1.75 -8.32
CA VAL A 142 24.72 2.17 -8.42
C VAL A 142 25.51 1.18 -9.27
N THR A 143 25.37 -0.12 -9.01
CA THR A 143 26.10 -1.18 -9.72
C THR A 143 25.82 -1.14 -11.23
N TRP A 144 24.54 -1.12 -11.62
CA TRP A 144 24.18 -1.10 -13.04
C TRP A 144 24.52 0.23 -13.72
N THR A 145 24.41 1.35 -12.99
CA THR A 145 24.79 2.67 -13.49
C THR A 145 26.29 2.74 -13.76
N ASN A 146 27.11 2.23 -12.84
CA ASN A 146 28.56 2.17 -13.00
C ASN A 146 28.97 1.29 -14.18
N GLN A 147 28.35 0.12 -14.33
CA GLN A 147 28.56 -0.73 -15.50
C GLN A 147 28.18 0.00 -16.81
N LYS A 148 27.13 0.81 -16.79
CA LYS A 148 26.74 1.61 -17.95
C LYS A 148 27.76 2.70 -18.25
N ILE A 149 28.24 3.43 -17.23
CA ILE A 149 29.26 4.48 -17.34
C ILE A 149 30.52 3.91 -17.99
N GLU A 150 31.00 2.76 -17.51
CA GLU A 150 32.16 2.07 -18.09
C GLU A 150 31.94 1.77 -19.58
N SER A 151 30.75 1.29 -19.95
CA SER A 151 30.40 0.95 -21.34
C SER A 151 30.40 2.17 -22.27
N VAL A 152 30.03 3.35 -21.78
CA VAL A 152 29.91 4.58 -22.60
C VAL A 152 31.13 5.49 -22.46
N SER A 153 32.05 5.18 -21.56
CA SER A 153 33.20 6.02 -21.19
C SER A 153 34.00 6.51 -22.38
N HIS A 154 34.24 5.63 -23.36
CA HIS A 154 34.96 5.94 -24.60
C HIS A 154 34.34 7.05 -25.47
N LYS A 155 33.06 7.38 -25.25
CA LYS A 155 32.35 8.44 -25.99
C LYS A 155 32.65 9.84 -25.44
N PHE A 156 33.18 9.94 -24.23
CA PHE A 156 33.42 11.20 -23.55
C PHE A 156 34.90 11.55 -23.61
N GLN A 157 35.20 12.83 -23.84
CA GLN A 157 36.59 13.32 -23.92
C GLN A 157 37.16 13.66 -22.54
N ARG A 158 36.30 13.90 -21.54
CA ARG A 158 36.68 14.34 -20.20
C ARG A 158 36.46 13.21 -19.21
N GLU A 159 37.51 12.83 -18.51
CA GLU A 159 37.49 11.81 -17.45
C GLU A 159 36.49 12.15 -16.32
N ARG A 160 36.24 13.44 -16.07
CA ARG A 160 35.23 13.89 -15.08
C ARG A 160 33.82 13.39 -15.41
N GLU A 161 33.48 13.26 -16.68
CA GLU A 161 32.13 12.91 -17.15
C GLU A 161 31.85 11.40 -17.05
N THR A 162 32.90 10.62 -16.77
CA THR A 162 32.83 9.15 -16.72
C THR A 162 33.26 8.61 -15.36
N LYS A 163 33.18 9.43 -14.31
CA LYS A 163 33.46 8.96 -12.95
C LYS A 163 32.36 8.01 -12.50
N LEU A 164 32.77 6.95 -11.82
CA LEU A 164 31.84 6.04 -11.17
C LEU A 164 31.07 6.78 -10.08
N THR A 165 29.81 6.39 -9.93
CA THR A 165 28.87 6.95 -8.97
C THR A 165 28.90 6.17 -7.67
N ASP A 166 28.64 6.85 -6.55
CA ASP A 166 28.47 6.25 -5.22
C ASP A 166 27.04 6.36 -4.68
N ILE A 167 26.73 5.63 -3.60
CA ILE A 167 25.42 5.65 -2.93
C ILE A 167 25.05 7.08 -2.49
N VAL A 168 26.01 7.85 -1.99
CA VAL A 168 25.79 9.24 -1.55
C VAL A 168 25.35 10.11 -2.73
N GLU A 169 26.00 9.95 -3.88
CA GLU A 169 25.67 10.70 -5.10
C GLU A 169 24.30 10.28 -5.65
N MET A 170 23.96 8.98 -5.61
CA MET A 170 22.64 8.50 -5.99
C MET A 170 21.52 9.00 -5.06
N ARG A 171 21.78 9.06 -3.74
CA ARG A 171 20.83 9.64 -2.77
C ARG A 171 20.65 11.14 -3.02
N ALA A 172 21.74 11.87 -3.27
CA ALA A 172 21.68 13.29 -3.63
C ALA A 172 20.89 13.51 -4.92
N PHE A 173 21.09 12.67 -5.94
CA PHE A 173 20.34 12.71 -7.19
C PHE A 173 18.83 12.47 -6.98
N LEU A 174 18.43 11.47 -6.20
CA LEU A 174 17.01 11.24 -5.90
C LEU A 174 16.39 12.40 -5.11
N THR A 175 17.15 12.99 -4.19
CA THR A 175 16.71 14.16 -3.41
C THR A 175 16.49 15.36 -4.33
N LEU A 176 17.39 15.56 -5.30
CA LEU A 176 17.26 16.57 -6.34
C LEU A 176 15.98 16.36 -7.17
N LEU A 177 15.65 15.11 -7.52
CA LEU A 177 14.41 14.78 -8.24
C LEU A 177 13.16 15.12 -7.41
N TYR A 178 13.16 14.82 -6.10
CA TYR A 178 12.05 15.20 -5.24
C TYR A 178 11.91 16.71 -5.13
N LEU A 179 13.01 17.45 -5.01
CA LEU A 179 12.98 18.90 -4.97
C LEU A 179 12.41 19.48 -6.26
N ALA A 180 12.82 18.98 -7.43
CA ALA A 180 12.23 19.34 -8.72
C ALA A 180 10.71 19.02 -8.78
N GLY A 181 10.29 17.87 -8.25
CA GLY A 181 8.88 17.50 -8.16
C GLY A 181 8.06 18.44 -7.26
N VAL A 182 8.60 18.83 -6.10
CA VAL A 182 7.95 19.77 -5.16
C VAL A 182 7.77 21.14 -5.79
N LEU A 183 8.76 21.58 -6.55
CA LEU A 183 8.73 22.87 -7.25
C LEU A 183 7.77 22.87 -8.46
N GLN A 184 7.08 21.75 -8.73
CA GLN A 184 6.20 21.53 -9.88
C GLN A 184 6.84 21.96 -11.20
N SER A 185 8.15 21.75 -11.26
CA SER A 185 8.96 22.33 -12.30
C SER A 185 8.97 21.39 -13.50
N ASN A 186 8.13 21.64 -14.51
CA ASN A 186 8.41 21.26 -15.90
C ASN A 186 9.54 22.14 -16.49
N ILE A 187 10.43 22.62 -15.62
CA ILE A 187 11.48 23.59 -15.91
C ILE A 187 12.61 22.80 -16.57
N SER A 188 13.17 23.39 -17.63
CA SER A 188 14.31 22.78 -18.31
C SER A 188 15.49 22.67 -17.34
N LEU A 189 16.34 21.66 -17.54
CA LEU A 189 17.57 21.50 -16.74
C LEU A 189 18.40 22.79 -16.76
N GLU A 190 18.44 23.50 -17.90
CA GLU A 190 19.18 24.77 -18.01
C GLU A 190 18.66 25.83 -17.04
N GLU A 191 17.34 25.98 -16.95
CA GLU A 191 16.69 26.96 -16.08
C GLU A 191 16.74 26.56 -14.60
N LEU A 192 16.75 25.25 -14.29
CA LEU A 192 16.94 24.76 -12.92
C LEU A 192 18.33 25.15 -12.35
N TRP A 193 19.36 25.14 -13.20
CA TRP A 193 20.75 25.42 -12.82
C TRP A 193 21.22 26.82 -13.26
N SER A 194 20.29 27.70 -13.67
CA SER A 194 20.61 29.06 -14.08
C SER A 194 21.09 29.92 -12.90
N THR A 195 22.24 30.57 -13.06
CA THR A 195 22.79 31.51 -12.06
C THR A 195 22.35 32.96 -12.30
N ASP A 196 21.38 33.18 -13.17
CA ASP A 196 20.94 34.50 -13.66
C ASP A 196 19.89 35.18 -12.77
N GLY A 197 19.65 34.62 -11.58
CA GLY A 197 18.68 35.13 -10.59
C GLY A 197 17.25 34.64 -10.78
N HIS A 198 16.99 33.82 -11.81
CA HIS A 198 15.70 33.14 -12.01
C HIS A 198 15.76 31.66 -11.63
N GLY A 199 16.96 31.14 -11.36
CA GLY A 199 17.16 29.78 -10.84
C GLY A 199 16.56 29.61 -9.45
N VAL A 200 16.29 28.37 -9.09
CA VAL A 200 15.76 28.00 -7.78
C VAL A 200 16.86 28.24 -6.74
N GLU A 201 16.61 29.06 -5.72
CA GLU A 201 17.59 29.46 -4.69
C GLU A 201 18.21 28.31 -3.87
N PHE A 202 17.68 27.10 -4.01
CA PHE A 202 18.19 25.91 -3.34
C PHE A 202 19.39 25.25 -4.07
N PHE A 203 19.71 25.66 -5.31
CA PHE A 203 20.80 25.07 -6.14
C PHE A 203 22.01 25.98 -6.32
#